data_AF-A0AA42Y521-F1
#
_entry.id   AF-A0AA42Y521-F1
#
_cell.length_a   1.000
_cell.length_b   1.000
_cell.length_c   1.000
_cell.angle_alpha   90.00
_cell.angle_beta   90.00
_cell.angle_gamma   90.00
#
_symmetry.space_group_name_H-M   'P 1'
#
loop_
_entity.id
_entity.type
_entity.pdbx_description
1 polymer ?
#
loop_
_entity_poly.entity_id
_entity_poly.type
_entity_poly.pdbx_seq_one_letter_code
_entity_poly.pdbx_strand_id
1 'polypeptide(L)'
;MMTRRCGSMVGGVAVVLGGLFLAAPAHAQVKDTLDLDKIPQQVMDALRARFPRAEIRQWTREEEDDIVLYDIEFTQQGRKLEADIKEDGTIHNWEREIAADDLPASVRTAVEREYPESTLEEVMAITAVTEGTEALEGYEIVLETADGKEIEVTVAPDGTILERPEAMR
;
A
#
# COMPACT_ATOMS: atom_id res chain seq x y z
N MET A 1 4.87 48.49 7.66
CA MET A 1 3.85 47.52 7.19
C MET A 1 4.57 46.20 6.93
N MET A 2 4.47 45.26 7.86
CA MET A 2 5.16 43.98 7.84
C MET A 2 4.11 42.89 7.61
N THR A 3 3.97 42.41 6.38
CA THR A 3 3.07 41.30 6.05
C THR A 3 3.79 39.98 6.32
N ARG A 4 3.37 39.30 7.39
CA ARG A 4 3.69 37.89 7.66
C ARG A 4 2.88 37.02 6.69
N ARG A 5 3.56 36.22 5.87
CA ARG A 5 2.94 35.06 5.18
C ARG A 5 3.27 33.82 5.99
N CYS A 6 2.23 33.27 6.63
CA CYS A 6 2.21 31.94 7.22
C CYS A 6 1.95 30.98 6.06
N GLY A 7 2.93 30.18 5.68
CA GLY A 7 2.75 29.05 4.77
C GLY A 7 2.62 27.80 5.61
N SER A 8 1.43 27.21 5.64
CA SER A 8 1.20 25.90 6.24
C SER A 8 1.92 24.84 5.40
N MET A 9 2.81 24.08 6.03
CA MET A 9 3.31 22.83 5.50
C MET A 9 2.14 21.84 5.42
N VAL A 10 1.87 21.34 4.22
CA VAL A 10 1.11 20.10 4.06
C VAL A 10 2.09 18.99 4.42
N GLY A 11 1.89 18.37 5.58
CA GLY A 11 2.63 17.17 5.97
C GLY A 11 2.11 16.02 5.12
N GLY A 12 2.94 15.50 4.23
CA GLY A 12 2.78 14.14 3.74
C GLY A 12 3.08 13.21 4.90
N VAL A 13 2.10 12.39 5.26
CA VAL A 13 2.32 11.22 6.10
C VAL A 13 2.89 10.18 5.14
N ALA A 14 4.17 9.89 5.28
CA ALA A 14 4.79 8.72 4.67
C ALA A 14 4.37 7.53 5.53
N VAL A 15 3.80 6.50 4.91
CA VAL A 15 3.47 5.23 5.56
C VAL A 15 4.67 4.35 5.29
N VAL A 16 5.46 4.04 6.32
CA VAL A 16 6.66 3.19 6.16
C VAL A 16 6.24 1.75 6.42
N LEU A 17 5.83 1.01 5.38
CA LEU A 17 5.58 -0.43 5.46
C LEU A 17 6.92 -1.20 5.49
N GLY A 18 7.58 -1.14 6.65
CA GLY A 18 8.91 -1.71 6.89
C GLY A 18 8.89 -3.21 7.18
N GLY A 19 8.79 -4.06 6.15
CA GLY A 19 8.90 -5.52 6.25
C GLY A 19 10.34 -6.03 6.52
N LEU A 20 10.76 -6.11 7.77
CA LEU A 20 12.05 -6.71 8.16
C LEU A 20 11.96 -8.25 8.31
N PHE A 21 12.27 -9.01 7.25
CA PHE A 21 12.49 -10.47 7.36
C PHE A 21 13.98 -10.85 7.35
N LEU A 22 14.43 -11.45 8.45
CA LEU A 22 15.74 -12.11 8.55
C LEU A 22 15.65 -13.50 7.93
N ALA A 23 16.46 -13.77 6.90
CA ALA A 23 16.54 -15.08 6.26
C ALA A 23 17.13 -16.16 7.19
N ALA A 24 16.35 -17.21 7.46
CA ALA A 24 16.79 -18.47 8.06
C ALA A 24 16.57 -19.63 7.05
N PRO A 25 17.35 -20.72 7.10
CA PRO A 25 17.43 -21.69 6.02
C PRO A 25 16.14 -22.52 5.87
N ALA A 26 15.79 -22.76 4.60
CA ALA A 26 14.61 -23.51 4.13
C ALA A 26 14.27 -24.73 4.99
N HIS A 27 13.31 -24.55 5.89
CA HIS A 27 12.46 -25.61 6.40
C HIS A 27 11.16 -25.53 5.62
N ALA A 28 10.68 -26.67 5.13
CA ALA A 28 9.37 -26.81 4.51
C ALA A 28 8.32 -26.07 5.37
N GLN A 29 7.79 -24.96 4.85
CA GLN A 29 6.84 -24.15 5.59
C GLN A 29 5.57 -24.97 5.79
N VAL A 30 5.30 -25.21 7.07
CA VAL A 30 4.17 -25.92 7.61
C VAL A 30 2.93 -25.11 7.22
N LYS A 31 2.04 -25.70 6.41
CA LYS A 31 0.66 -25.27 6.11
C LYS A 31 0.21 -24.07 6.97
N ASP A 32 0.49 -22.86 6.48
CA ASP A 32 0.26 -21.62 7.23
C ASP A 32 -1.24 -21.48 7.50
N THR A 33 -1.64 -21.72 8.74
CA THR A 33 -2.87 -21.11 9.21
C THR A 33 -2.61 -19.63 9.22
N LEU A 34 -3.41 -18.85 8.50
CA LEU A 34 -3.32 -17.38 8.50
C LEU A 34 -3.55 -16.76 9.88
N ASP A 35 -3.67 -17.54 10.96
CA ASP A 35 -3.90 -17.10 12.34
C ASP A 35 -4.89 -15.92 12.44
N LEU A 36 -5.98 -16.00 11.67
CA LEU A 36 -6.97 -14.92 11.54
C LEU A 36 -7.67 -14.60 12.87
N ASP A 37 -7.57 -15.51 13.84
CA ASP A 37 -8.01 -15.32 15.22
C ASP A 37 -7.14 -14.33 16.02
N LYS A 38 -5.95 -13.97 15.51
CA LYS A 38 -5.10 -12.92 16.08
C LYS A 38 -5.45 -11.52 15.59
N ILE A 39 -6.22 -11.39 14.50
CA ILE A 39 -6.72 -10.09 14.05
C ILE A 39 -7.84 -9.66 15.00
N PRO A 40 -7.79 -8.46 15.61
CA PRO A 40 -8.84 -7.97 16.48
C PRO A 40 -10.21 -7.98 15.79
N GLN A 41 -11.25 -8.33 16.55
CA GLN A 41 -12.60 -8.47 15.99
C GLN A 41 -13.07 -7.18 15.29
N GLN A 42 -12.79 -6.01 15.85
CA GLN A 42 -13.18 -4.72 15.26
C GLN A 42 -12.48 -4.41 13.93
N VAL A 43 -11.22 -4.81 13.78
CA VAL A 43 -10.48 -4.71 12.52
C VAL A 43 -11.16 -5.60 11.47
N MET A 44 -11.49 -6.82 11.85
CA MET A 44 -12.11 -7.78 10.95
C MET A 44 -13.56 -7.45 10.59
N ASP A 45 -14.31 -6.88 11.52
CA ASP A 45 -15.65 -6.36 11.27
C ASP A 45 -15.59 -5.15 10.31
N ALA A 46 -14.62 -4.25 10.48
CA ALA A 46 -14.40 -3.13 9.57
C ALA A 46 -14.05 -3.60 8.14
N LEU A 47 -13.11 -4.54 8.02
CA LEU A 47 -12.73 -5.14 6.74
C LEU A 47 -13.96 -5.73 6.03
N ARG A 48 -14.74 -6.57 6.73
CA ARG A 48 -15.92 -7.23 6.16
C ARG A 48 -17.07 -6.29 5.87
N ALA A 49 -17.20 -5.19 6.62
CA ALA A 49 -18.19 -4.17 6.35
C ALA A 49 -17.89 -3.46 5.01
N ARG A 50 -16.62 -3.15 4.74
CA ARG A 50 -16.19 -2.49 3.49
C ARG A 50 -16.09 -3.49 2.32
N PHE A 51 -15.56 -4.67 2.58
CA PHE A 51 -15.24 -5.73 1.61
C PHE A 51 -15.93 -7.04 2.02
N PRO A 52 -17.26 -7.17 1.79
CA PRO A 52 -18.07 -8.27 2.32
C PRO A 52 -17.75 -9.66 1.75
N ARG A 53 -16.87 -9.74 0.74
CA ARG A 53 -16.40 -10.99 0.13
C ARG A 53 -14.87 -11.08 0.14
N ALA A 54 -14.21 -10.41 1.07
CA ALA A 54 -12.76 -10.50 1.24
C ALA A 54 -12.35 -11.94 1.55
N GLU A 55 -11.48 -12.49 0.72
CA GLU A 55 -10.76 -13.74 0.96
C GLU A 55 -9.32 -13.38 1.35
N ILE A 56 -9.06 -13.33 2.66
CA ILE A 56 -7.75 -12.92 3.21
C ILE A 56 -6.67 -13.91 2.77
N ARG A 57 -5.56 -13.36 2.29
CA ARG A 57 -4.40 -14.09 1.75
C ARG A 57 -3.17 -13.94 2.63
N GLN A 58 -2.98 -12.76 3.21
CA GLN A 58 -1.91 -12.42 4.12
C GLN A 58 -2.41 -11.30 5.05
N TRP A 59 -1.74 -11.13 6.19
CA TRP A 59 -1.87 -9.93 6.99
C TRP A 59 -0.61 -9.74 7.83
N THR A 60 -0.32 -8.50 8.16
CA THR A 60 0.77 -8.11 9.04
C THR A 60 0.22 -7.20 10.16
N ARG A 61 0.96 -7.10 11.26
CA ARG A 61 0.70 -6.08 12.29
C ARG A 61 1.92 -5.17 12.32
N GLU A 62 1.69 -3.93 11.98
CA GLU A 62 2.72 -2.90 11.93
C GLU A 62 2.52 -1.90 13.04
N GLU A 63 3.64 -1.33 13.51
CA GLU A 63 3.64 -0.34 14.58
C GLU A 63 4.57 0.80 14.18
N GLU A 64 3.96 1.96 13.89
CA GLU A 64 4.64 3.17 13.45
C GLU A 64 4.15 4.35 14.30
N ASP A 65 5.06 5.10 14.93
CA ASP A 65 4.75 6.31 15.72
C ASP A 65 3.55 6.16 16.69
N ASP A 66 3.56 5.08 17.47
CA ASP A 66 2.50 4.69 18.43
C ASP A 66 1.13 4.35 17.79
N ILE A 67 1.07 4.22 16.46
CA ILE A 67 -0.09 3.75 15.71
C ILE A 67 0.13 2.28 15.33
N VAL A 68 -0.87 1.46 15.63
CA VAL A 68 -0.90 0.06 15.19
C VAL A 68 -1.78 -0.05 13.96
N LEU A 69 -1.20 -0.52 12.87
CA LEU A 69 -1.89 -0.87 11.63
C LEU A 69 -1.93 -2.38 11.46
N TYR A 70 -3.05 -2.85 10.95
CA TYR A 70 -3.21 -4.19 10.43
C TYR A 70 -3.34 -4.03 8.92
N ASP A 71 -2.24 -4.29 8.22
CA ASP A 71 -2.25 -4.46 6.78
C ASP A 71 -2.84 -5.87 6.50
N ILE A 72 -3.84 -5.90 5.62
CA ILE A 72 -4.54 -7.12 5.24
C ILE A 72 -4.61 -7.17 3.72
N GLU A 73 -3.86 -8.10 3.13
CA GLU A 73 -3.98 -8.48 1.73
C GLU A 73 -5.11 -9.50 1.54
N PHE A 74 -5.98 -9.25 0.56
CA PHE A 74 -7.10 -10.14 0.24
C PHE A 74 -7.47 -10.10 -1.23
N THR A 75 -8.19 -11.13 -1.65
CA THR A 75 -8.82 -11.15 -2.97
C THR A 75 -10.32 -10.91 -2.85
N GLN A 76 -10.88 -10.13 -3.77
CA GLN A 76 -12.32 -10.01 -3.93
C GLN A 76 -12.68 -9.88 -5.41
N GLN A 77 -13.60 -10.72 -5.89
CA GLN A 77 -14.04 -10.73 -7.30
C GLN A 77 -12.87 -10.92 -8.29
N GLY A 78 -11.88 -11.73 -7.91
CA GLY A 78 -10.74 -12.08 -8.76
C GLY A 78 -9.70 -10.97 -8.91
N ARG A 79 -9.72 -9.96 -8.04
CA ARG A 79 -8.74 -8.86 -8.02
C ARG A 79 -8.05 -8.85 -6.66
N LYS A 80 -6.79 -8.46 -6.62
CA LYS A 80 -6.07 -8.20 -5.37
C LYS A 80 -6.50 -6.84 -4.79
N LEU A 81 -6.54 -6.79 -3.48
CA LEU A 81 -6.81 -5.62 -2.66
C LEU A 81 -5.98 -5.71 -1.39
N GLU A 82 -5.74 -4.55 -0.80
CA GLU A 82 -5.10 -4.39 0.49
C GLU A 82 -5.89 -3.36 1.31
N ALA A 83 -5.78 -3.41 2.63
CA ALA A 83 -6.36 -2.40 3.49
C ALA A 83 -5.56 -2.25 4.77
N ASP A 84 -5.07 -1.04 5.03
CA ASP A 84 -4.56 -0.66 6.34
C ASP A 84 -5.69 -0.29 7.28
N ILE A 85 -5.82 -1.06 8.37
CA ILE A 85 -6.86 -0.85 9.36
C ILE A 85 -6.23 -0.64 10.73
N LYS A 86 -6.55 0.48 11.37
CA LYS A 86 -6.10 0.75 12.75
C LYS A 86 -6.71 -0.24 13.73
N GLU A 87 -6.06 -0.43 14.86
CA GLU A 87 -6.57 -1.29 15.94
C GLU A 87 -8.01 -0.93 16.36
N ASP A 88 -8.42 0.34 16.24
CA ASP A 88 -9.77 0.77 16.56
C ASP A 88 -10.84 0.40 15.51
N GLY A 89 -10.44 -0.16 14.36
CA GLY A 89 -11.29 -0.51 13.22
C GLY A 89 -11.41 0.60 12.17
N THR A 90 -10.75 1.75 12.37
CA THR A 90 -10.69 2.82 11.36
C THR A 90 -9.84 2.37 10.18
N ILE A 91 -10.42 2.32 8.99
CA ILE A 91 -9.69 2.12 7.74
C ILE A 91 -8.86 3.39 7.48
N HIS A 92 -7.54 3.23 7.35
CA HIS A 92 -6.61 4.32 7.03
C HIS A 92 -6.56 4.57 5.52
N ASN A 93 -6.33 3.51 4.76
CA ASN A 93 -6.36 3.47 3.31
C ASN A 93 -6.93 2.11 2.86
N TRP A 94 -7.13 1.97 1.56
CA TRP A 94 -7.21 0.66 0.93
C TRP A 94 -6.76 0.75 -0.51
N GLU A 95 -6.31 -0.38 -1.00
CA GLU A 95 -5.71 -0.49 -2.30
C GLU A 95 -6.46 -1.48 -3.17
N ARG A 96 -6.34 -1.27 -4.47
CA ARG A 96 -6.98 -2.15 -5.44
C ARG A 96 -6.16 -2.21 -6.70
N GLU A 97 -5.86 -3.42 -7.12
CA GLU A 97 -5.17 -3.73 -8.36
C GLU A 97 -5.84 -3.02 -9.54
N ILE A 98 -5.10 -2.52 -10.51
CA ILE A 98 -5.61 -2.02 -11.79
C ILE A 98 -4.75 -2.58 -12.92
N ALA A 99 -5.30 -2.64 -14.13
CA ALA A 99 -4.47 -2.98 -15.27
C ALA A 99 -3.44 -1.85 -15.47
N ALA A 100 -2.21 -2.20 -15.85
CA ALA A 100 -1.19 -1.20 -16.18
C ALA A 100 -1.69 -0.20 -17.25
N ASP A 101 -2.51 -0.65 -18.19
CA ASP A 101 -3.12 0.19 -19.24
C ASP A 101 -4.12 1.23 -18.69
N ASP A 102 -4.65 1.03 -17.48
CA ASP A 102 -5.53 1.99 -16.80
C ASP A 102 -4.74 3.07 -16.03
N LEU A 103 -3.42 2.95 -15.94
CA LEU A 103 -2.57 3.90 -15.24
C LEU A 103 -2.59 5.28 -15.94
N PRO A 104 -2.76 6.41 -15.21
CA PRO A 104 -2.74 7.73 -15.83
C PRO A 104 -1.43 8.01 -16.56
N ALA A 105 -1.54 8.71 -17.69
CA ALA A 105 -0.37 9.05 -18.51
C ALA A 105 0.70 9.84 -17.74
N SER A 106 0.31 10.72 -16.82
CA SER A 106 1.23 11.46 -15.94
C SER A 106 2.10 10.53 -15.10
N VAL A 107 1.48 9.53 -14.48
CA VAL A 107 2.13 8.54 -13.61
C VAL A 107 3.03 7.64 -14.45
N ARG A 108 2.50 7.06 -15.53
CA ARG A 108 3.25 6.23 -16.46
C ARG A 108 4.52 6.92 -16.97
N THR A 109 4.38 8.16 -17.47
CA THR A 109 5.53 8.93 -17.96
C THR A 109 6.54 9.24 -16.87
N ALA A 110 6.10 9.46 -15.62
CA ALA A 110 7.02 9.69 -14.51
C ALA A 110 7.84 8.42 -14.18
N VAL A 111 7.19 7.26 -14.12
CA VAL A 111 7.84 5.97 -13.86
C VAL A 111 8.81 5.61 -14.99
N GLU A 112 8.38 5.70 -16.25
CA GLU A 112 9.24 5.41 -17.42
C GLU A 112 10.47 6.33 -17.50
N ARG A 113 10.37 7.56 -16.99
CA ARG A 113 11.48 8.52 -16.95
C ARG A 113 12.48 8.18 -15.84
N GLU A 114 12.00 7.82 -14.66
CA GLU A 114 12.86 7.52 -13.50
C GLU A 114 13.49 6.11 -13.61
N TYR A 115 12.72 5.16 -14.13
CA TYR A 115 13.09 3.76 -14.30
C TYR A 115 12.99 3.37 -15.78
N PRO A 116 13.93 3.83 -16.63
CA PRO A 116 13.91 3.49 -18.04
C PRO A 116 14.05 1.98 -18.24
N GLU A 117 13.36 1.44 -19.25
CA GLU A 117 13.37 0.01 -19.60
C GLU A 117 12.84 -0.93 -18.49
N SER A 118 12.11 -0.39 -17.51
CA SER A 118 11.42 -1.22 -16.52
C SER A 118 10.18 -1.91 -17.08
N THR A 119 9.79 -3.01 -16.43
CA THR A 119 8.52 -3.70 -16.66
C THR A 119 7.64 -3.52 -15.43
N LEU A 120 6.39 -3.09 -15.63
CA LEU A 120 5.42 -3.00 -14.54
C LEU A 120 4.84 -4.41 -14.30
N GLU A 121 4.98 -4.91 -13.07
CA GLU A 121 4.51 -6.24 -12.68
C GLU A 121 3.15 -6.14 -11.97
N GLU A 122 2.98 -5.14 -11.11
CA GLU A 122 1.74 -4.88 -10.39
C GLU A 122 1.47 -3.38 -10.25
N VAL A 123 0.20 -3.01 -10.27
CA VAL A 123 -0.25 -1.62 -10.09
C VAL A 123 -1.46 -1.62 -9.18
N MET A 124 -1.32 -0.97 -8.02
CA MET A 124 -2.37 -0.80 -7.03
C MET A 124 -2.78 0.68 -6.98
N ALA A 125 -4.08 0.96 -7.02
CA ALA A 125 -4.59 2.32 -6.83
C ALA A 125 -4.92 2.55 -5.36
N ILE A 126 -4.25 3.53 -4.74
CA ILE A 126 -4.32 3.83 -3.32
C ILE A 126 -5.48 4.79 -3.04
N THR A 127 -6.41 4.38 -2.19
CA THR A 127 -7.51 5.23 -1.72
C THR A 127 -7.33 5.54 -0.25
N ALA A 128 -6.97 6.79 0.06
CA ALA A 128 -6.94 7.28 1.44
C ALA A 128 -8.35 7.46 2.00
N VAL A 129 -8.52 7.16 3.29
CA VAL A 129 -9.76 7.36 4.03
C VAL A 129 -9.52 8.37 5.15
N THR A 130 -10.02 9.59 4.99
CA THR A 130 -9.90 10.67 5.98
C THR A 130 -11.28 11.09 6.47
N GLU A 131 -11.54 10.93 7.77
CA GLU A 131 -12.82 11.25 8.40
C GLU A 131 -14.03 10.61 7.67
N GLY A 132 -13.84 9.38 7.17
CA GLY A 132 -14.85 8.63 6.40
C GLY A 132 -15.04 9.09 4.95
N THR A 133 -14.23 10.03 4.47
CA THR A 133 -14.19 10.44 3.06
C THR A 133 -13.07 9.70 2.34
N GLU A 134 -13.40 9.12 1.19
CA GLU A 134 -12.44 8.41 0.33
C GLU A 134 -11.94 9.31 -0.79
N ALA A 135 -10.62 9.30 -1.03
CA ALA A 135 -10.00 10.02 -2.14
C ALA A 135 -8.83 9.20 -2.72
N LEU A 136 -8.64 9.28 -4.03
CA LEU A 136 -7.45 8.72 -4.69
C LEU A 136 -6.22 9.48 -4.18
N GLU A 137 -5.31 8.78 -3.52
CA GLU A 137 -4.07 9.31 -2.98
C GLU A 137 -2.90 9.13 -3.94
N GLY A 138 -2.84 7.98 -4.61
CA GLY A 138 -1.73 7.63 -5.48
C GLY A 138 -1.86 6.26 -6.11
N TYR A 139 -0.72 5.78 -6.56
CA TYR A 139 -0.54 4.45 -7.14
C TYR A 139 0.73 3.85 -6.57
N GLU A 140 0.62 2.65 -6.04
CA GLU A 140 1.76 1.80 -5.73
C GLU A 140 2.03 0.89 -6.94
N ILE A 141 3.29 0.78 -7.31
CA ILE A 141 3.72 0.12 -8.54
C ILE A 141 4.92 -0.76 -8.23
N VAL A 142 4.72 -2.07 -8.33
CA VAL A 142 5.82 -3.03 -8.36
C VAL A 142 6.33 -3.11 -9.80
N LEU A 143 7.65 -2.94 -9.97
CA LEU A 143 8.31 -2.98 -11.26
C LEU A 143 9.63 -3.74 -11.19
N GLU A 144 9.95 -4.45 -12.27
CA GLU A 144 11.29 -4.96 -12.51
C GLU A 144 12.11 -3.88 -13.24
N THR A 145 13.22 -3.47 -12.65
CA THR A 145 14.16 -2.51 -13.25
C THR A 145 14.96 -3.13 -14.39
N ALA A 146 15.61 -2.31 -15.21
CA ALA A 146 16.47 -2.76 -16.30
C ALA A 146 17.63 -3.69 -15.86
N ASP A 147 18.05 -3.63 -14.59
CA ASP A 147 19.05 -4.53 -13.99
C ASP A 147 18.45 -5.78 -13.33
N GLY A 148 17.14 -6.03 -13.52
CA GLY A 148 16.43 -7.23 -13.06
C GLY A 148 16.10 -7.23 -11.57
N LYS A 149 15.96 -6.06 -10.95
CA LYS A 149 15.55 -5.96 -9.55
C LYS A 149 14.07 -5.61 -9.48
N GLU A 150 13.34 -6.31 -8.63
CA GLU A 150 11.99 -5.95 -8.27
C GLU A 150 12.02 -4.86 -7.19
N ILE A 151 11.35 -3.75 -7.46
CA ILE A 151 11.18 -2.64 -6.53
C ILE A 151 9.73 -2.17 -6.55
N GLU A 152 9.33 -1.54 -5.46
CA GLU A 152 8.05 -0.88 -5.34
C GLU A 152 8.23 0.64 -5.33
N VAL A 153 7.33 1.36 -5.98
CA VAL A 153 7.32 2.83 -6.00
C VAL A 153 5.92 3.38 -5.85
N THR A 154 5.79 4.38 -4.98
CA THR A 154 4.54 5.11 -4.78
C THR A 154 4.55 6.44 -5.51
N VAL A 155 3.52 6.67 -6.32
CA VAL A 155 3.43 7.82 -7.24
C VAL A 155 2.10 8.54 -7.08
N ALA A 156 2.15 9.86 -6.87
CA ALA A 156 0.99 10.72 -6.82
C ALA A 156 0.29 10.80 -8.19
N PRO A 157 -1.01 11.16 -8.26
CA PRO A 157 -1.75 11.25 -9.53
C PRO A 157 -1.15 12.21 -10.56
N ASP A 158 -0.39 13.20 -10.13
CA ASP A 158 0.29 14.16 -11.00
C ASP A 158 1.66 13.66 -11.53
N GLY A 159 2.09 12.46 -11.14
CA GLY A 159 3.37 11.86 -11.51
C GLY A 159 4.53 12.22 -10.58
N THR A 160 4.28 12.84 -9.43
CA THR A 160 5.30 13.02 -8.39
C THR A 160 5.62 11.67 -7.73
N ILE A 161 6.88 11.24 -7.77
CA ILE A 161 7.35 10.07 -7.01
C ILE A 161 7.36 10.46 -5.53
N LEU A 162 6.52 9.81 -4.73
CA LEU A 162 6.33 10.11 -3.31
C LEU A 162 7.37 9.40 -2.45
N GLU A 163 7.68 8.16 -2.78
CA GLU A 163 8.64 7.33 -2.05
C GLU A 163 9.70 6.73 -2.98
N ARG A 164 10.93 6.61 -2.47
CA ARG A 164 12.06 6.05 -3.21
C ARG A 164 12.17 4.56 -2.90
N PRO A 165 12.57 3.74 -3.89
CA PRO A 165 12.22 2.34 -3.94
C PRO A 165 12.73 1.54 -2.76
N GLU A 166 11.81 0.78 -2.17
CA GLU A 166 12.14 -0.34 -1.31
C GLU A 166 12.48 -1.54 -2.21
N ALA A 167 13.62 -2.19 -1.93
CA ALA A 167 13.96 -3.41 -2.63
C ALA A 167 13.11 -4.54 -2.07
N MET A 168 12.26 -5.13 -2.90
CA MET A 168 11.54 -6.34 -2.53
C MET A 168 12.57 -7.45 -2.33
N ARG A 169 12.61 -8.04 -1.13
CA ARG A 169 13.66 -8.99 -0.71
C ARG A 169 13.25 -10.43 -0.89
#